data_AF-A0A6G4UEF5-F1
#
_entry.id   AF-A0A6G4UEF5-F1
#
_cell.length_a   1.000
_cell.length_b   1.000
_cell.length_c   1.000
_cell.angle_alpha   90.00
_cell.angle_beta   90.00
_cell.angle_gamma   90.00
#
_symmetry.space_group_name_H-M   'P 1'
#
loop_
_entity.id
_entity.type
_entity.pdbx_description
1 polymer ?
#
loop_
_entity_poly.entity_id
_entity_poly.type
_entity_poly.pdbx_seq_one_letter_code
_entity_poly.pdbx_strand_id
1 'polypeptide(L)' 'MRANKGDKLCTHGRTVGQHDKTVEVIEVLGAEGPYRVRDAEGHESILSPGPDTTRVADGAAGEPGPR' A
#
# COMPACT_ATOMS: atom_id res chain seq x y z
N MET A 1 -5.39 4.13 -9.07
CA MET A 1 -4.38 4.57 -8.08
C MET A 1 -3.00 4.46 -8.71
N ARG A 2 -2.18 5.51 -8.74
CA ARG A 2 -0.83 5.48 -9.34
C ARG A 2 0.24 5.30 -8.27
N ALA A 3 0.73 4.09 -8.02
CA ALA A 3 1.92 3.69 -7.22
C ALA A 3 3.26 4.28 -7.71
N ASN A 4 4.20 4.72 -6.87
CA ASN A 4 5.61 4.87 -7.27
C ASN A 4 6.51 3.91 -6.49
N LYS A 5 7.66 3.57 -7.06
CA LYS A 5 8.70 2.82 -6.35
C LYS A 5 9.11 3.59 -5.09
N GLY A 6 9.08 2.89 -3.95
CA GLY A 6 9.42 3.40 -2.63
C GLY A 6 8.24 3.84 -1.79
N ASP A 7 6.99 3.81 -2.27
CA ASP A 7 5.84 4.03 -1.38
C ASP A 7 5.04 2.79 -1.01
N LYS A 8 4.36 2.93 0.12
CA LYS A 8 3.75 1.84 0.85
C LYS A 8 2.29 1.74 0.48
N LEU A 9 1.86 0.55 0.14
CA LEU A 9 0.47 0.22 -0.13
C LEU A 9 -0.07 -0.55 1.06
N CYS A 10 -1.26 -0.17 1.52
CA CYS A 10 -2.01 -0.94 2.50
C CYS A 10 -3.20 -1.55 1.77
N THR A 11 -3.28 -2.87 1.83
CA THR A 11 -4.40 -3.62 1.27
C THR A 11 -5.34 -3.96 2.41
N HIS A 12 -6.51 -3.32 2.45
CA HIS A 12 -7.55 -3.64 3.42
C HIS A 12 -8.42 -4.75 2.83
N GLY A 13 -8.35 -5.95 3.41
CA GLY A 13 -9.27 -7.03 3.03
C GLY A 13 -10.70 -6.62 3.37
N ARG A 14 -11.66 -6.89 2.48
CA ARG A 14 -13.10 -6.60 2.69
C ARG A 14 -13.71 -7.37 3.89
N THR A 15 -12.94 -8.23 4.54
CA THR A 15 -13.34 -9.08 5.67
C THR A 15 -12.73 -8.55 6.96
N VAL A 16 -13.57 -8.22 7.93
CA VAL A 16 -13.17 -7.92 9.31
C VAL A 16 -12.32 -9.06 9.87
N GLY A 17 -11.03 -8.80 10.11
CA GLY A 17 -10.04 -9.77 10.60
C GLY A 17 -8.90 -10.10 9.63
N GLN A 18 -8.94 -9.60 8.39
CA GLN A 18 -7.81 -9.73 7.46
C GLN A 18 -6.79 -8.63 7.77
N HIS A 19 -5.71 -9.01 8.45
CA HIS A 19 -4.62 -8.11 8.87
C HIS A 19 -4.24 -7.15 7.74
N ASP A 20 -4.13 -5.87 8.11
CA ASP A 20 -3.72 -4.78 7.22
C ASP A 20 -2.34 -5.11 6.69
N LYS A 21 -2.25 -5.53 5.43
CA LYS A 21 -0.96 -5.88 4.83
C LYS A 21 -0.35 -4.64 4.24
N THR A 22 0.61 -4.09 4.96
CA THR A 22 1.46 -3.00 4.47
C THR A 22 2.63 -3.60 3.72
N VAL A 23 2.79 -3.18 2.47
CA VAL A 23 3.85 -3.63 1.58
C VAL A 23 4.47 -2.43 0.87
N GLU A 24 5.77 -2.47 0.60
CA GLU A 24 6.49 -1.40 -0.07
C GLU A 24 6.61 -1.69 -1.56
N VAL A 25 6.28 -0.72 -2.42
CA VAL A 25 6.44 -0.87 -3.87
C VAL A 25 7.92 -0.82 -4.22
N ILE A 26 8.50 -1.95 -4.62
CA ILE A 26 9.90 -2.03 -5.05
C ILE A 26 10.05 -1.83 -6.56
N GLU A 27 8.98 -2.02 -7.34
CA GLU A 27 8.97 -1.81 -8.79
C GLU A 27 7.56 -1.57 -9.31
N VAL A 28 7.44 -0.73 -10.34
CA VAL A 28 6.18 -0.42 -11.00
C VAL A 28 6.17 -1.11 -12.35
N LEU A 29 5.36 -2.15 -12.52
CA LEU A 29 5.29 -2.94 -13.76
C LEU A 29 4.36 -2.29 -14.80
N GLY A 30 3.41 -1.46 -14.36
CA GLY A 30 2.50 -0.74 -15.24
C GLY A 30 2.17 0.66 -14.71
N ALA A 31 1.87 1.59 -15.61
CA ALA A 31 1.57 2.99 -15.28
C ALA A 31 0.40 3.16 -14.28
N GLU A 32 -0.49 2.17 -14.19
CA GLU A 32 -1.63 2.13 -13.26
C GLU A 32 -1.71 0.78 -12.49
N GLY A 33 -0.64 -0.03 -12.55
CA GLY A 33 -0.56 -1.40 -12.03
C GLY A 33 -0.39 -2.45 -13.15
N PRO A 34 0.05 -3.69 -12.83
CA PRO A 34 0.42 -4.22 -11.51
C PRO A 34 1.71 -3.64 -10.92
N TYR A 35 1.90 -3.75 -9.61
CA TYR A 35 3.09 -3.28 -8.89
C TYR A 35 3.80 -4.45 -8.22
N ARG A 36 5.13 -4.46 -8.25
CA ARG A 36 5.94 -5.40 -7.47
C ARG A 36 6.15 -4.79 -6.09
N VAL A 37 5.69 -5.49 -5.09
CA VAL A 37 5.75 -5.06 -3.69
C VAL A 37 6.60 -6.03 -2.88
N ARG A 38 7.16 -5.54 -1.78
CA ARG A 38 7.91 -6.33 -0.82
C ARG A 38 7.32 -6.11 0.57
N ASP A 39 7.05 -7.19 1.29
CA ASP A 39 6.57 -7.09 2.66
C ASP A 39 7.73 -6.93 3.66
N ALA A 40 7.41 -6.78 4.95
CA ALA A 40 8.40 -6.61 6.01
C ALA A 40 9.30 -7.84 6.24
N GLU A 41 8.82 -9.06 5.97
CA GLU A 41 9.64 -10.29 5.96
C GLU A 41 10.56 -10.34 4.73
N GLY A 42 10.33 -9.48 3.75
CA GLY A 42 11.16 -9.35 2.55
C GLY A 42 10.69 -10.22 1.38
N HIS A 43 9.52 -10.84 1.48
CA HIS A 43 8.88 -11.59 0.41
C HIS A 43 8.35 -10.64 -0.67
N GLU A 44 8.78 -10.88 -1.89
CA GLU A 44 8.33 -10.12 -3.05
C GLU A 44 7.03 -10.72 -3.59
N SER A 45 6.07 -9.87 -3.95
CA SER A 45 4.82 -10.31 -4.53
C SER A 45 4.29 -9.28 -5.53
N ILE A 46 3.41 -9.71 -6.43
CA ILE A 46 2.76 -8.81 -7.38
C ILE A 46 1.42 -8.37 -6.80
N LEU A 47 1.27 -7.07 -6.58
CA LEU A 47 0.04 -6.46 -6.11
C LEU A 47 -0.62 -5.70 -7.26
N SER A 48 -1.81 -6.17 -7.64
CA SER A 48 -2.69 -5.46 -8.55
C SER A 48 -3.61 -4.56 -7.72
N PRO A 49 -3.49 -3.22 -7.82
CA PRO A 49 -4.34 -2.32 -7.08
C PRO A 49 -5.81 -2.50 -7.51
N GLY A 50 -6.65 -2.94 -6.58
CA GLY A 50 -8.10 -2.91 -6.74
C GLY A 50 -8.68 -1.52 -6.39
N PRO A 51 -9.99 -1.30 -6.58
CA PRO A 51 -10.65 -0.06 -6.17
C PRO A 51 -10.49 0.23 -4.67
N ASP A 52 -10.34 -0.81 -3.84
CA ASP A 52 -10.17 -0.72 -2.38
C ASP A 52 -8.71 -0.63 -1.92
N THR A 53 -7.74 -0.43 -2.83
CA THR A 53 -6.32 -0.31 -2.46
C THR A 53 -5.98 1.13 -2.12
N THR A 54 -5.32 1.35 -0.97
CA THR A 54 -4.97 2.69 -0.49
C THR A 54 -3.46 2.84 -0.31
N ARG A 55 -2.90 3.98 -0.71
CA ARG A 55 -1.52 4.36 -0.42
C ARG A 55 -1.44 4.83 1.02
N VAL A 56 -0.53 4.27 1.81
CA VAL A 56 -0.23 4.71 3.17
C VAL A 56 1.00 5.60 3.10
N ALA A 57 0.81 6.90 3.36
CA ALA A 57 1.92 7.79 3.62
C ALA A 57 2.44 7.50 5.04
N ASP A 58 3.70 7.08 5.13
CA ASP A 58 4.44 6.99 6.39
C ASP A 58 4.66 8.43 6.89
N GLY A 59 3.75 8.93 7.72
CA GLY A 59 3.84 10.29 8.29
C GLY A 59 2.72 11.24 7.86
N ALA A 60 1.52 11.03 8.39
CA ALA A 60 0.60 12.12 8.71
C ALA A 60 0.07 11.92 10.14
N ALA A 61 0.99 11.98 11.11
CA ALA A 61 0.65 12.53 12.40
C ALA A 61 0.83 14.06 12.29
N GLY A 62 -0.27 14.80 12.40
CA GLY A 62 -0.34 16.26 12.32
C GLY A 62 -1.37 16.68 11.29
N GLU A 63 -2.66 16.75 11.62
CA GLU A 63 -3.15 17.73 12.58
C GLU A 63 -4.34 17.18 13.41
N PRO A 64 -4.23 17.08 14.74
CA PRO A 64 -5.38 17.20 15.62
C PRO A 64 -5.68 18.71 15.80
N GLY A 65 -6.61 19.26 15.02
CA GLY A 65 -7.16 20.60 15.25
C GLY A 65 -8.17 20.57 16.41
N PRO A 66 -8.07 21.46 17.42
CA PRO A 66 -8.74 21.28 18.70
C PRO A 66 -10.18 21.83 18.75
N ARG A 67 -11.04 21.10 19.49
CA ARG A 67 -12.36 21.43 20.08
C ARG A 67 -13.52 21.77 19.15
#